data_AF-A0A842MRS0-F1
#
_entry.id   AF-A0A842MRS0-F1
#
_cell.length_a   1.000
_cell.length_b   1.000
_cell.length_c   1.000
_cell.angle_alpha   90.00
_cell.angle_beta   90.00
_cell.angle_gamma   90.00
#
_symmetry.space_group_name_H-M   'P 1'
#
loop_
_entity.id
_entity.type
_entity.pdbx_description
1 polymer ?
#
loop_
_entity_poly.entity_id
_entity_poly.type
_entity_poly.pdbx_seq_one_letter_code
_entity_poly.pdbx_strand_id
1 'polypeptide(L)'
;MTVYSGRCSRCKKIYYSHRRGEIIVCDCWETCPLCGNRMQPYTPDLAPATYGLDGKRELKILRVCNNTAAHPGKAPFFSSVKPVEVICE
;
A
#
# COMPACT_ATOMS: atom_id res chain seq x y z
N MET A 1 -3.55 -33.33 -4.41
CA MET A 1 -2.74 -32.09 -4.49
C MET A 1 -2.77 -31.44 -3.13
N THR A 2 -1.62 -31.21 -2.50
CA THR A 2 -1.54 -30.47 -1.24
C THR A 2 -1.69 -28.97 -1.53
N VAL A 3 -2.48 -28.27 -0.72
CA VAL A 3 -2.68 -26.82 -0.79
C VAL A 3 -2.21 -26.23 0.53
N TYR A 4 -1.26 -25.31 0.45
CA TYR A 4 -0.70 -24.56 1.58
C TYR A 4 -1.39 -23.20 1.67
N SER A 5 -1.51 -22.66 2.87
CA SER A 5 -2.21 -21.39 3.08
C SER A 5 -1.37 -20.41 3.88
N GLY A 6 -1.49 -19.13 3.55
CA GLY A 6 -0.83 -18.06 4.27
C GLY A 6 -1.81 -16.91 4.50
N ARG A 7 -1.72 -16.23 5.65
CA ARG A 7 -2.59 -15.11 6.00
C ARG A 7 -1.82 -13.81 6.04
N CYS A 8 -2.33 -12.79 5.36
CA CYS A 8 -1.78 -11.44 5.49
C CYS A 8 -2.02 -10.89 6.91
N SER A 9 -0.97 -10.47 7.59
CA SER A 9 -1.02 -9.87 8.93
C SER A 9 -1.80 -8.55 8.98
N ARG A 10 -1.97 -7.89 7.83
CA ARG A 10 -2.58 -6.56 7.73
C ARG A 10 -4.04 -6.58 7.34
N CYS A 11 -4.37 -7.14 6.18
CA CYS A 11 -5.75 -7.16 5.66
C CYS A 11 -6.49 -8.46 5.96
N LYS A 12 -5.82 -9.44 6.60
CA LYS A 12 -6.38 -10.75 6.96
C LYS A 12 -6.82 -11.62 5.76
N LYS A 13 -6.57 -11.21 4.50
CA LYS A 13 -6.75 -12.03 3.30
C LYS A 13 -5.94 -13.33 3.44
N ILE A 14 -6.54 -14.43 2.98
CA ILE A 14 -5.91 -15.75 2.94
C ILE A 14 -5.48 -16.00 1.49
N TYR A 15 -4.24 -16.42 1.32
CA TYR A 15 -3.65 -16.82 0.05
C TYR A 15 -3.40 -18.33 0.08
N TYR A 16 -3.54 -18.95 -1.09
CA TYR A 16 -3.37 -20.40 -1.26
C TYR A 16 -2.32 -20.67 -2.33
N SER A 17 -1.46 -21.66 -2.07
CA SER A 17 -0.43 -22.10 -3.00
C SER A 17 -0.34 -23.62 -3.05
N HIS A 18 0.10 -24.17 -4.17
CA HIS A 18 0.46 -25.58 -4.32
C HIS A 18 1.90 -25.88 -3.88
N ARG A 19 2.70 -24.85 -3.59
CA ARG A 19 4.11 -24.96 -3.20
C ARG A 19 4.26 -24.54 -1.74
N ARG A 20 4.88 -25.42 -0.93
CA ARG A 20 5.20 -25.12 0.46
C ARG A 20 6.30 -24.06 0.51
N GLY A 21 6.13 -23.04 1.35
CA GLY A 21 7.06 -21.94 1.50
C GLY A 21 7.03 -20.92 0.36
N GLU A 22 6.00 -20.93 -0.50
CA GLU A 22 5.86 -19.88 -1.52
C GLU A 22 5.57 -18.53 -0.87
N ILE A 23 6.27 -17.50 -1.34
CA ILE A 23 6.14 -16.12 -0.86
C ILE A 23 5.21 -15.37 -1.81
N ILE A 24 4.07 -14.94 -1.29
CA ILE A 24 3.07 -14.16 -2.02
C ILE A 24 3.07 -12.73 -1.46
N VAL A 25 3.20 -11.74 -2.33
CA VAL A 25 3.12 -10.33 -1.93
C VAL A 25 1.66 -9.90 -1.90
N CYS A 26 1.14 -9.58 -0.72
CA CYS A 26 -0.21 -9.07 -0.55
C CYS A 26 -0.33 -7.66 -1.16
N ASP A 27 -1.45 -7.39 -1.83
CA ASP A 27 -1.77 -6.15 -2.54
C ASP A 27 -2.46 -5.08 -1.67
N CYS A 28 -2.73 -5.37 -0.39
CA CYS A 28 -3.48 -4.45 0.48
C CYS A 28 -2.82 -3.08 0.70
N TRP A 29 -1.51 -2.97 0.46
CA TRP A 29 -0.78 -1.70 0.48
C TRP A 29 -1.10 -0.80 -0.72
N GLU A 30 -1.70 -1.35 -1.77
CA GLU A 30 -2.14 -0.59 -2.95
C GLU A 30 -3.57 -0.08 -2.82
N THR A 31 -4.32 -0.45 -1.78
CA THR A 31 -5.72 -0.05 -1.60
C THR A 31 -5.83 1.11 -0.61
N CYS A 32 -6.55 2.17 -1.01
CA CYS A 32 -6.82 3.30 -0.13
C CYS A 32 -7.77 2.88 1.00
N PRO A 33 -7.41 3.06 2.27
CA PRO A 33 -8.26 2.70 3.40
C PRO A 33 -9.48 3.61 3.56
N LEU A 34 -9.49 4.79 2.91
CA LEU A 34 -10.59 5.75 3.02
C LEU A 34 -11.70 5.51 2.00
N CYS A 35 -11.35 5.14 0.77
CA CYS A 35 -12.32 5.02 -0.33
C CYS A 35 -12.25 3.69 -1.09
N GLY A 36 -11.34 2.78 -0.75
CA GLY A 36 -11.20 1.47 -1.40
C GLY A 36 -10.58 1.50 -2.80
N ASN A 37 -10.30 2.68 -3.37
CA ASN A 37 -9.65 2.77 -4.68
C ASN A 37 -8.18 2.36 -4.65
N ARG A 38 -7.66 1.94 -5.81
CA ARG A 38 -6.23 1.66 -5.99
C ARG A 38 -5.42 2.96 -5.95
N MET A 39 -4.37 2.96 -5.12
CA MET A 39 -3.45 4.07 -4.94
C MET A 39 -2.35 4.06 -6.01
N GLN A 40 -1.92 5.25 -6.41
CA GLN A 40 -0.84 5.43 -7.37
C GLN A 40 0.51 5.53 -6.63
N PRO A 41 1.64 5.14 -7.26
CA PRO A 41 2.97 5.46 -6.75
C PRO A 41 3.11 6.96 -6.52
N TYR A 42 3.64 7.34 -5.36
CA TYR A 42 3.93 8.74 -5.09
C TYR A 42 5.33 9.09 -5.60
N THR A 43 5.42 10.16 -6.38
CA THR A 43 6.70 10.71 -6.84
C THR A 43 6.83 12.10 -6.23
N PRO A 44 7.76 12.32 -5.29
CA PRO A 44 7.96 13.63 -4.70
C PRO A 44 8.54 14.61 -5.72
N ASP A 45 8.20 15.89 -5.56
CA ASP A 45 8.85 16.96 -6.31
C ASP A 45 10.21 17.24 -5.66
N LEU A 46 11.29 16.85 -6.35
CA LEU A 46 12.67 17.03 -5.85
C LEU A 46 13.24 18.42 -6.21
N ALA A 47 12.42 19.35 -6.70
CA ALA A 47 12.87 20.71 -6.94
C ALA A 47 13.27 21.37 -5.60
N PRO A 48 14.52 21.89 -5.47
CA PRO A 48 15.00 22.50 -4.23
C PRO A 48 14.16 23.67 -3.73
N ALA A 49 13.40 24.30 -4.61
CA ALA A 49 12.53 25.44 -4.31
C ALA A 49 11.21 25.05 -3.64
N THR A 50 10.78 23.78 -3.72
CA THR A 50 9.46 23.30 -3.22
C THR A 50 9.60 22.13 -2.26
N TYR A 51 10.70 21.38 -2.34
CA TYR A 51 10.96 20.21 -1.51
C TYR A 51 11.03 20.54 -0.02
N GLY A 52 10.17 19.90 0.78
CA GLY A 52 10.15 20.03 2.24
C GLY A 52 9.52 21.31 2.80
N LEU A 53 9.08 22.25 1.95
CA LEU A 53 8.45 23.51 2.39
C LEU A 53 7.12 23.30 3.12
N ASP A 54 6.38 22.26 2.76
CA ASP A 54 5.09 21.93 3.35
C ASP A 54 5.19 20.98 4.55
N GLY A 55 6.43 20.73 5.04
CA GLY A 55 6.70 19.88 6.20
C GLY A 55 6.35 18.41 6.00
N LYS A 56 6.01 18.00 4.77
CA LYS A 56 5.70 16.60 4.47
C LYS A 56 7.00 15.79 4.50
N ARG A 57 6.97 14.64 5.17
CA ARG A 57 8.06 13.65 5.12
C ARG A 57 7.95 12.84 3.83
N GLU A 58 8.07 13.52 2.69
CA GLU A 58 7.82 13.00 1.35
C GLU A 58 8.61 11.71 1.05
N LEU A 59 9.84 11.61 1.56
CA LEU A 59 10.70 10.40 1.46
C LEU A 59 10.09 9.12 2.05
N LYS A 60 9.11 9.24 2.96
CA LYS A 60 8.45 8.08 3.57
C LYS A 60 7.17 7.69 2.86
N ILE A 61 6.68 8.52 1.94
CA ILE A 61 5.43 8.28 1.21
C ILE A 61 5.73 7.38 0.03
N LEU A 62 5.01 6.26 -0.05
CA LEU A 62 5.16 5.27 -1.12
C LEU A 62 4.02 5.35 -2.13
N ARG A 63 2.81 5.68 -1.65
CA ARG A 63 1.58 5.68 -2.44
C ARG A 63 0.72 6.90 -2.10
N VAL A 64 -0.04 7.36 -3.08
CA VAL A 64 -1.01 8.45 -2.95
C VAL A 64 -2.36 8.06 -3.56
N CYS A 65 -3.44 8.44 -2.90
CA CYS A 65 -4.78 8.41 -3.45
C CYS A 65 -5.25 9.85 -3.72
N ASN A 66 -5.49 10.16 -5.00
CA ASN A 66 -5.94 11.47 -5.45
C ASN A 66 -7.48 11.59 -5.56
N ASN A 67 -8.23 10.59 -5.09
CA ASN A 67 -9.71 10.65 -5.06
C ASN A 67 -10.21 11.54 -3.91
N THR A 68 -9.88 12.83 -3.97
CA THR A 68 -10.18 13.82 -2.93
C THR A 68 -11.68 13.97 -2.69
N ALA A 69 -12.51 13.80 -3.72
CA ALA A 69 -13.96 13.86 -3.62
C ALA A 69 -14.53 12.80 -2.63
N ALA A 70 -13.90 11.64 -2.52
CA ALA A 70 -14.31 10.56 -1.64
C ALA A 70 -13.62 10.57 -0.26
N HIS A 71 -12.77 11.57 0.03
CA HIS A 71 -12.01 11.62 1.28
C HIS A 71 -12.60 12.62 2.29
N PRO A 72 -12.59 12.30 3.61
CA PRO A 72 -12.99 13.22 4.67
C PRO A 72 -11.97 14.36 4.80
N GLY A 73 -12.21 15.46 4.07
CA GLY A 73 -11.33 16.63 4.05
C GLY A 73 -10.93 17.12 2.65
N LYS A 74 -11.43 16.48 1.58
CA LYS A 74 -11.14 16.87 0.19
C LYS A 74 -9.63 16.99 -0.12
N ALA A 75 -8.82 16.18 0.55
CA ALA A 75 -7.38 16.15 0.44
C ALA A 75 -6.89 14.77 -0.02
N PRO A 76 -5.72 14.68 -0.69
CA PRO A 76 -5.13 13.41 -1.06
C PRO A 76 -4.74 12.61 0.19
N PHE A 77 -4.85 11.29 0.10
CA PHE A 77 -4.38 10.39 1.16
C PHE A 77 -3.00 9.85 0.80
N PHE A 78 -2.04 10.00 1.70
CA PHE A 78 -0.67 9.53 1.53
C PHE A 78 -0.41 8.31 2.40
N SER A 79 0.22 7.29 1.84
CA SER A 79 0.50 6.03 2.51
C SER A 79 2.00 5.73 2.50
N SER A 80 2.55 5.43 3.67
CA SER A 80 3.92 4.94 3.87
C SER A 80 3.98 3.42 4.01
N VAL A 81 2.91 2.74 3.62
CA VAL A 81 2.73 1.30 3.84
C VAL A 81 3.53 0.50 2.83
N LYS A 82 4.40 -0.37 3.34
CA LYS A 82 5.17 -1.31 2.52
C LYS A 82 4.34 -2.55 2.14
N PRO A 83 4.69 -3.24 1.03
CA PRO A 83 4.14 -4.55 0.71
C PRO A 83 4.32 -5.54 1.86
N VAL A 84 3.36 -6.45 2.03
CA VAL A 84 3.40 -7.49 3.06
C VAL A 84 3.61 -8.83 2.38
N GLU A 85 4.68 -9.53 2.76
CA GLU A 85 4.95 -10.88 2.32
C GLU A 85 4.11 -11.88 3.13
N VAL A 86 3.53 -12.85 2.43
CA VAL A 86 2.73 -13.92 3.00
C VAL A 86 3.39 -15.23 2.60
N ILE A 87 3.82 -16.01 3.60
CA ILE A 87 4.41 -17.33 3.39
C ILE A 87 3.28 -18.36 3.49
N CYS A 88 3.12 -19.19 2.45
CA CYS A 88 2.18 -20.30 2.45
C CYS A 88 2.83 -21.56 3.03
N GLU A 89 2.37 -22.02 4.20
CA GLU A 89 2.90 -23.19 4.90
C GLU A 89 1.84 -24.24 5.22
#